data_AF-A0A2D6A6T8-F1
#
_entry.id   AF-A0A2D6A6T8-F1
#
_cell.length_a   1.000
_cell.length_b   1.000
_cell.length_c   1.000
_cell.angle_alpha   90.00
_cell.angle_beta   90.00
_cell.angle_gamma   90.00
#
_symmetry.space_group_name_H-M   'P 1'
#
loop_
_entity.id
_entity.type
_entity.pdbx_description
1 polymer ?
#
loop_
_entity_poly.entity_id
_entity_poly.type
_entity_poly.pdbx_seq_one_letter_code
_entity_poly.pdbx_strand_id
1 'polypeptide(L)'
;MRLLALVGLSALLPGQAKYVTFGSGCAGSTSGPCASNNSNATSRTTFRRYGNDQMALEVRSVPQPVVLGFELFTQSLPAPVTTNAFIFLADTSGRPLATPAASATITVGTKPGWYRATFTPPVIVKQPFFLSWSPGNTQPLFRDPIVNRGTPSGHYKRTVAGPWTGPAKNRAWAWRVLCAGAAGVPALGVTGLPKLGTTFSVTLTNAKASTAALLITGVSNKLWGAFRLPLDLTGAGAPGCWLLVSFDLNVSLLTSTTGTAKISFPIPNNPVLGGLVFHNQWAVLDPPANALDLVFSNGGTATIGP
;
A
#
# COMPACT_ATOMS: atom_id res chain seq x y z
N MET A 1 -54.85 -7.84 52.06
CA MET A 1 -54.30 -8.97 51.29
C MET A 1 -53.07 -8.44 50.57
N ARG A 2 -51.87 -8.73 51.09
CA ARG A 2 -50.58 -8.15 50.64
C ARG A 2 -50.19 -8.76 49.28
N LEU A 3 -49.97 -7.92 48.27
CA LEU A 3 -49.36 -8.31 47.01
C LEU A 3 -47.83 -8.35 47.19
N LEU A 4 -47.22 -9.52 46.96
CA LEU A 4 -45.77 -9.71 46.86
C LEU A 4 -45.25 -8.93 45.63
N ALA A 5 -44.34 -7.99 45.82
CA ALA A 5 -43.55 -7.42 44.74
C ALA A 5 -42.43 -8.40 44.38
N LEU A 6 -42.49 -9.01 43.20
CA LEU A 6 -41.35 -9.67 42.57
C LEU A 6 -40.26 -8.62 42.35
N VAL A 7 -39.11 -8.80 43.01
CA VAL A 7 -37.88 -8.07 42.67
C VAL A 7 -37.45 -8.54 41.29
N GLY A 8 -37.82 -7.77 40.27
CA GLY A 8 -37.33 -7.96 38.92
C GLY A 8 -35.82 -7.76 38.91
N LEU A 9 -35.09 -8.86 38.67
CA LEU A 9 -33.67 -8.82 38.33
C LEU A 9 -33.57 -8.07 36.99
N SER A 10 -33.28 -6.77 37.04
CA SER A 10 -33.00 -5.96 35.87
C SER A 10 -31.65 -6.39 35.30
N ALA A 11 -31.66 -7.43 34.46
CA ALA A 11 -30.59 -7.69 33.53
C ALA A 11 -30.40 -6.40 32.71
N LEU A 12 -29.28 -5.70 32.91
CA LEU A 12 -28.89 -4.61 32.02
C LEU A 12 -28.94 -5.16 30.60
N LEU A 13 -29.77 -4.55 29.74
CA LEU A 13 -29.82 -4.90 28.33
C LEU A 13 -28.39 -4.88 27.78
N PRO A 14 -27.85 -5.99 27.24
CA PRO A 14 -26.52 -5.99 26.66
C PRO A 14 -26.46 -4.94 25.55
N GLY A 15 -25.39 -4.15 25.55
CA GLY A 15 -25.16 -3.16 24.49
C GLY A 15 -25.18 -3.82 23.10
N GLN A 16 -25.65 -3.08 22.09
CA GLN A 16 -25.70 -3.55 20.70
C GLN A 16 -24.33 -4.02 20.22
N ALA A 17 -24.31 -5.06 19.36
CA ALA A 17 -23.05 -5.53 18.78
C ALA A 17 -22.36 -4.41 18.01
N LYS A 18 -21.06 -4.22 18.26
CA LYS A 18 -20.29 -3.10 17.69
C LYS A 18 -18.88 -3.54 17.32
N TYR A 19 -18.33 -2.92 16.28
CA TYR A 19 -16.91 -2.98 15.98
C TYR A 19 -16.38 -1.57 15.70
N VAL A 20 -15.35 -1.13 16.40
CA VAL A 20 -14.77 0.22 16.25
C VAL A 20 -13.27 0.10 16.01
N THR A 21 -12.79 0.65 14.91
CA THR A 21 -11.35 0.74 14.63
C THR A 21 -10.71 1.91 15.37
N PHE A 22 -9.44 1.76 15.73
CA PHE A 22 -8.65 2.78 16.43
C PHE A 22 -7.17 2.67 16.12
N GLY A 23 -6.41 3.73 16.39
CA GLY A 23 -4.99 3.79 16.08
C GLY A 23 -4.70 3.75 14.57
N SER A 24 -3.42 3.68 14.23
CA SER A 24 -2.94 3.59 12.85
C SER A 24 -2.01 2.39 12.71
N GLY A 25 -1.98 1.80 11.51
CA GLY A 25 -0.92 0.86 11.16
C GLY A 25 0.39 1.57 10.82
N CYS A 26 1.42 0.79 10.52
CA CYS A 26 2.69 1.28 10.02
C CYS A 26 2.98 0.80 8.59
N ALA A 27 3.83 1.54 7.89
CA ALA A 27 4.16 1.29 6.50
C ALA A 27 5.03 0.02 6.34
N GLY A 28 4.56 -0.92 5.53
CA GLY A 28 5.27 -2.08 5.00
C GLY A 28 6.02 -1.81 3.71
N SER A 29 6.75 -2.83 3.26
CA SER A 29 7.50 -2.84 2.02
C SER A 29 6.62 -2.97 0.77
N THR A 30 5.32 -3.24 0.94
CA THR A 30 4.37 -3.28 -0.18
C THR A 30 4.34 -1.95 -0.91
N SER A 31 4.68 -2.04 -2.19
CA SER A 31 4.73 -0.91 -3.10
C SER A 31 3.33 -0.49 -3.54
N GLY A 32 3.02 0.80 -3.46
CA GLY A 32 1.80 1.36 -4.04
C GLY A 32 2.06 2.64 -4.82
N PRO A 33 1.13 3.04 -5.71
CA PRO A 33 1.21 4.34 -6.36
C PRO A 33 1.20 5.47 -5.31
N CYS A 34 2.36 6.10 -5.08
CA CYS A 34 2.52 7.23 -4.16
C CYS A 34 2.44 8.59 -4.83
N ALA A 35 2.70 8.62 -6.14
CA ALA A 35 2.49 9.74 -7.02
C ALA A 35 2.11 9.21 -8.39
N SER A 36 1.29 9.95 -9.14
CA SER A 36 0.91 9.54 -10.49
C SER A 36 0.50 10.72 -11.35
N ASN A 37 0.51 10.51 -12.66
CA ASN A 37 -0.16 11.36 -13.62
C ASN A 37 -0.98 10.49 -14.56
N ASN A 38 -2.22 10.91 -14.85
CA ASN A 38 -3.15 10.18 -15.73
C ASN A 38 -3.24 8.68 -15.36
N SER A 39 -3.34 8.37 -14.07
CA SER A 39 -3.38 6.99 -13.56
C SER A 39 -4.64 6.22 -13.95
N ASN A 40 -5.67 6.90 -14.45
CA ASN A 40 -6.88 6.33 -15.03
C ASN A 40 -6.74 5.94 -16.52
N ALA A 41 -5.52 5.94 -17.07
CA ALA A 41 -5.27 5.55 -18.46
C ALA A 41 -5.83 4.14 -18.79
N THR A 42 -6.47 4.05 -19.95
CA THR A 42 -7.02 2.79 -20.51
C THR A 42 -6.67 2.65 -21.99
N SER A 43 -6.89 1.47 -22.58
CA SER A 43 -6.58 1.19 -24.00
C SER A 43 -7.24 2.15 -25.00
N ARG A 44 -8.35 2.81 -24.63
CA ARG A 44 -9.05 3.81 -25.46
C ARG A 44 -8.38 5.18 -25.48
N THR A 45 -7.33 5.39 -24.68
CA THR A 45 -6.74 6.71 -24.43
C THR A 45 -5.34 6.90 -25.04
N THR A 46 -4.71 5.89 -25.64
CA THR A 46 -3.27 5.97 -26.01
C THR A 46 -2.97 6.69 -27.33
N PHE A 47 -1.95 7.55 -27.35
CA PHE A 47 -1.35 8.06 -28.59
C PHE A 47 -0.50 6.99 -29.31
N ARG A 48 -0.48 7.05 -30.65
CA ARG A 48 0.33 6.18 -31.51
C ARG A 48 1.66 6.83 -31.88
N ARG A 49 2.42 7.31 -30.90
CA ARG A 49 3.76 7.88 -31.15
C ARG A 49 4.86 6.95 -30.67
N TYR A 50 5.88 6.94 -31.48
CA TYR A 50 7.07 6.14 -31.40
C TYR A 50 8.22 7.11 -31.14
N GLY A 51 8.86 6.99 -29.99
CA GLY A 51 9.96 7.86 -29.58
C GLY A 51 11.26 7.05 -29.49
N ASN A 52 12.32 7.53 -30.13
CA ASN A 52 13.69 6.99 -29.97
C ASN A 52 14.49 7.79 -28.93
N ASP A 53 13.98 8.95 -28.50
CA ASP A 53 14.62 9.80 -27.51
C ASP A 53 14.51 9.15 -26.12
N GLN A 54 15.55 9.31 -25.30
CA GLN A 54 15.44 9.05 -23.87
C GLN A 54 14.59 10.16 -23.25
N MET A 55 13.56 9.75 -22.51
CA MET A 55 12.61 10.66 -21.88
C MET A 55 12.87 10.72 -20.37
N ALA A 56 12.58 11.86 -19.74
CA ALA A 56 12.58 12.04 -18.29
C ALA A 56 11.33 12.83 -17.85
N LEU A 57 10.47 12.22 -17.06
CA LEU A 57 9.21 12.80 -16.58
C LEU A 57 9.39 13.34 -15.17
N GLU A 58 8.97 14.57 -14.95
CA GLU A 58 9.09 15.26 -13.65
C GLU A 58 8.09 14.71 -12.63
N VAL A 59 8.61 14.27 -11.47
CA VAL A 59 7.83 13.98 -10.27
C VAL A 59 8.11 15.07 -9.25
N ARG A 60 7.11 15.93 -9.02
CA ARG A 60 7.23 17.09 -8.13
C ARG A 60 7.38 16.70 -6.67
N SER A 61 6.53 15.77 -6.22
CA SER A 61 6.53 15.34 -4.83
C SER A 61 6.00 13.93 -4.63
N VAL A 62 6.50 13.29 -3.57
CA VAL A 62 6.02 12.00 -3.06
C VAL A 62 5.89 12.08 -1.53
N PRO A 63 4.92 11.39 -0.93
CA PRO A 63 4.75 11.36 0.53
C PRO A 63 5.88 10.58 1.24
N GLN A 64 6.53 9.65 0.54
CA GLN A 64 7.62 8.82 1.06
C GLN A 64 8.85 8.96 0.16
N PRO A 65 10.07 9.13 0.72
CA PRO A 65 11.28 9.34 -0.08
C PRO A 65 11.85 8.05 -0.68
N VAL A 66 11.31 6.87 -0.32
CA VAL A 66 11.81 5.57 -0.79
C VAL A 66 10.99 5.07 -1.97
N VAL A 67 11.57 5.13 -3.16
CA VAL A 67 10.99 4.65 -4.42
C VAL A 67 11.46 3.23 -4.71
N LEU A 68 10.51 2.32 -4.87
CA LEU A 68 10.73 0.91 -5.22
C LEU A 68 10.70 0.67 -6.73
N GLY A 69 10.02 1.55 -7.47
CA GLY A 69 9.77 1.35 -8.88
C GLY A 69 8.90 2.44 -9.47
N PHE A 70 8.60 2.30 -10.75
CA PHE A 70 7.55 3.07 -11.39
C PHE A 70 6.87 2.24 -12.48
N GLU A 71 5.67 2.66 -12.84
CA GLU A 71 4.88 2.06 -13.91
C GLU A 71 4.60 3.08 -15.00
N LEU A 72 4.61 2.63 -16.24
CA LEU A 72 4.23 3.40 -17.42
C LEU A 72 3.04 2.71 -18.10
N PHE A 73 2.02 3.48 -18.49
CA PHE A 73 0.93 2.93 -19.30
C PHE A 73 1.32 2.98 -20.77
N THR A 74 1.77 1.85 -21.31
CA THR A 74 2.31 1.74 -22.66
C THR A 74 1.96 0.38 -23.29
N GLN A 75 2.48 0.11 -24.49
CA GLN A 75 2.53 -1.17 -25.17
C GLN A 75 3.73 -1.17 -26.12
N SER A 76 4.12 -2.35 -26.57
CA SER A 76 5.10 -2.52 -27.65
C SER A 76 4.46 -3.16 -28.88
N LEU A 77 4.95 -2.87 -30.08
CA LEU A 77 4.49 -3.53 -31.30
C LEU A 77 5.65 -3.75 -32.27
N PRO A 78 5.68 -4.86 -33.01
CA PRO A 78 4.72 -5.97 -32.97
C PRO A 78 5.01 -6.99 -31.86
N ALA A 79 6.17 -6.90 -31.18
CA ALA A 79 6.64 -7.87 -30.20
C ALA A 79 6.93 -7.20 -28.84
N PRO A 80 6.99 -7.98 -27.74
CA PRO A 80 7.48 -7.50 -26.45
C PRO A 80 8.88 -6.91 -26.55
N VAL A 81 9.17 -5.86 -25.76
CA VAL A 81 10.49 -5.23 -25.72
C VAL A 81 10.92 -5.01 -24.27
N THR A 82 12.20 -5.26 -23.98
CA THR A 82 12.81 -4.90 -22.70
C THR A 82 13.68 -3.67 -22.93
N THR A 83 13.45 -2.63 -22.12
CA THR A 83 14.17 -1.36 -22.22
C THR A 83 14.70 -0.91 -20.86
N ASN A 84 15.72 -0.07 -20.87
CA ASN A 84 16.30 0.47 -19.65
C ASN A 84 15.39 1.54 -19.04
N ALA A 85 15.21 1.45 -17.74
CA ALA A 85 14.49 2.38 -16.90
C ALA A 85 15.45 3.01 -15.88
N PHE A 86 15.25 4.29 -15.57
CA PHE A 86 16.15 5.04 -14.70
C PHE A 86 15.39 5.98 -13.78
N ILE A 87 16.01 6.30 -12.65
CA ILE A 87 15.64 7.44 -11.80
C ILE A 87 16.77 8.46 -11.89
N PHE A 88 16.44 9.71 -12.21
CA PHE A 88 17.38 10.84 -12.15
C PHE A 88 16.97 11.79 -11.03
N LEU A 89 17.95 12.29 -10.28
CA LEU A 89 17.73 13.39 -9.35
C LEU A 89 17.79 14.73 -10.08
N ALA A 90 17.22 15.76 -9.46
CA ALA A 90 17.35 17.13 -9.95
C ALA A 90 18.68 17.77 -9.52
N ASP A 91 19.22 18.63 -10.38
CA ASP A 91 20.26 19.59 -10.04
C ASP A 91 19.69 20.79 -9.25
N THR A 92 20.54 21.75 -8.88
CA THR A 92 20.13 22.96 -8.14
C THR A 92 19.17 23.86 -8.93
N SER A 93 19.09 23.69 -10.25
CA SER A 93 18.18 24.42 -11.14
C SER A 93 16.88 23.64 -11.44
N GLY A 94 16.66 22.49 -10.79
CA GLY A 94 15.47 21.66 -11.01
C GLY A 94 15.48 20.88 -12.33
N ARG A 95 16.65 20.65 -12.94
CA ARG A 95 16.80 19.87 -14.18
C ARG A 95 17.35 18.47 -13.88
N PRO A 96 17.06 17.45 -14.70
CA PRO A 96 17.61 16.12 -14.50
C PRO A 96 19.14 16.12 -14.63
N LEU A 97 19.82 15.45 -13.69
CA LEU A 97 21.27 15.23 -13.78
C LEU A 97 21.66 14.41 -15.02
N ALA A 98 22.94 14.48 -15.40
CA ALA A 98 23.46 13.73 -16.55
C ALA A 98 23.50 12.21 -16.28
N THR A 99 23.83 11.83 -15.04
CA THR A 99 23.94 10.45 -14.57
C THR A 99 22.71 10.01 -13.78
N PRO A 100 22.19 8.80 -14.01
CA PRO A 100 21.07 8.28 -13.24
C PRO A 100 21.50 7.99 -11.80
N ALA A 101 20.59 8.18 -10.85
CA ALA A 101 20.77 7.75 -9.46
C ALA A 101 20.51 6.25 -9.30
N ALA A 102 19.69 5.67 -10.17
CA ALA A 102 19.44 4.23 -10.22
C ALA A 102 19.02 3.80 -11.62
N SER A 103 19.29 2.53 -11.94
CA SER A 103 18.92 1.88 -13.19
C SER A 103 18.20 0.56 -12.92
N ALA A 104 17.24 0.24 -13.79
CA ALA A 104 16.50 -1.02 -13.83
C ALA A 104 16.11 -1.31 -15.29
N THR A 105 15.38 -2.39 -15.49
CA THR A 105 14.77 -2.71 -16.79
C THR A 105 13.24 -2.75 -16.66
N ILE A 106 12.56 -2.44 -17.76
CA ILE A 106 11.11 -2.59 -17.90
C ILE A 106 10.81 -3.44 -19.14
N THR A 107 10.04 -4.51 -18.94
CA THR A 107 9.57 -5.37 -20.03
C THR A 107 8.15 -5.00 -20.38
N VAL A 108 7.97 -4.53 -21.62
CA VAL A 108 6.69 -4.09 -22.17
C VAL A 108 6.17 -5.14 -23.13
N GLY A 109 4.91 -5.54 -22.96
CA GLY A 109 4.19 -6.48 -23.81
C GLY A 109 3.36 -5.79 -24.90
N THR A 110 2.72 -6.60 -25.74
CA THR A 110 2.04 -6.13 -26.95
C THR A 110 0.66 -5.52 -26.75
N LYS A 111 0.11 -5.65 -25.53
CA LYS A 111 -1.19 -5.09 -25.16
C LYS A 111 -1.01 -3.79 -24.36
N PRO A 112 -1.90 -2.79 -24.49
CA PRO A 112 -1.90 -1.63 -23.62
C PRO A 112 -2.05 -2.06 -22.16
N GLY A 113 -1.14 -1.62 -21.29
CA GLY A 113 -1.14 -1.97 -19.88
C GLY A 113 -0.17 -1.14 -19.06
N TRP A 114 -0.26 -1.28 -17.75
CA TRP A 114 0.72 -0.74 -16.81
C TRP A 114 1.90 -1.71 -16.73
N TYR A 115 3.05 -1.27 -17.23
CA TYR A 115 4.29 -2.04 -17.19
C TYR A 115 5.24 -1.44 -16.16
N ARG A 116 5.97 -2.29 -15.45
CA ARG A 116 6.67 -1.93 -14.22
C ARG A 116 8.18 -2.06 -14.34
N ALA A 117 8.88 -1.03 -13.89
CA ALA A 117 10.30 -1.07 -13.55
C ALA A 117 10.43 -1.18 -12.02
N THR A 118 11.30 -2.08 -11.54
CA THR A 118 11.59 -2.26 -10.11
C THR A 118 13.09 -2.05 -9.87
N PHE A 119 13.44 -1.25 -8.87
CA PHE A 119 14.82 -0.95 -8.51
C PHE A 119 15.26 -1.82 -7.33
N THR A 120 16.43 -2.45 -7.47
CA THR A 120 17.06 -3.24 -6.40
C THR A 120 18.52 -2.80 -6.29
N PRO A 121 18.95 -2.16 -5.19
CA PRO A 121 18.16 -1.81 -4.00
C PRO A 121 17.14 -0.67 -4.25
N PRO A 122 16.16 -0.46 -3.33
CA PRO A 122 15.28 0.70 -3.33
C PRO A 122 16.02 2.04 -3.39
N VAL A 123 15.40 3.05 -4.01
CA VAL A 123 16.05 4.34 -4.28
C VAL A 123 15.51 5.41 -3.35
N ILE A 124 16.40 6.04 -2.57
CA ILE A 124 16.06 7.22 -1.78
C ILE A 124 16.16 8.45 -2.68
N VAL A 125 15.04 9.14 -2.90
CA VAL A 125 14.97 10.29 -3.81
C VAL A 125 14.89 11.61 -3.06
N LYS A 126 15.53 12.64 -3.62
CA LYS A 126 15.28 14.05 -3.28
C LYS A 126 14.30 14.63 -4.30
N GLN A 127 13.36 15.45 -3.84
CA GLN A 127 12.33 16.04 -4.69
C GLN A 127 12.80 17.38 -5.27
N PRO A 128 12.48 17.71 -6.54
CA PRO A 128 11.86 16.83 -7.51
C PRO A 128 12.87 15.80 -8.06
N PHE A 129 12.34 14.72 -8.62
CA PHE A 129 13.13 13.70 -9.32
C PHE A 129 12.44 13.31 -10.62
N PHE A 130 13.09 12.49 -11.44
CA PHE A 130 12.62 12.17 -12.78
C PHE A 130 12.57 10.66 -13.03
N LEU A 131 11.46 10.21 -13.62
CA LEU A 131 11.30 8.85 -14.15
C LEU A 131 11.75 8.84 -15.60
N SER A 132 12.64 7.92 -15.96
CA SER A 132 13.19 7.90 -17.31
C SER A 132 13.18 6.50 -17.90
N TRP A 133 13.00 6.42 -19.21
CA TRP A 133 13.21 5.20 -19.99
C TRP A 133 13.99 5.55 -21.27
N SER A 134 14.78 4.60 -21.75
CA SER A 134 15.58 4.75 -22.96
C SER A 134 15.29 3.60 -23.92
N PRO A 135 14.34 3.75 -24.87
CA PRO A 135 13.92 2.71 -25.80
C PRO A 135 15.02 2.42 -26.84
N GLY A 136 16.04 1.66 -26.41
CA GLY A 136 17.26 1.37 -27.16
C GLY A 136 17.02 1.01 -28.63
N ASN A 137 17.65 1.81 -29.50
CA ASN A 137 18.04 1.63 -30.89
C ASN A 137 17.00 1.22 -31.99
N THR A 138 17.01 2.06 -33.05
CA THR A 138 16.63 1.91 -34.47
C THR A 138 15.21 1.54 -34.88
N GLN A 139 14.43 0.84 -34.06
CA GLN A 139 13.01 0.62 -34.34
C GLN A 139 12.20 0.94 -33.09
N PRO A 140 11.31 1.93 -33.12
CA PRO A 140 10.52 2.28 -31.96
C PRO A 140 9.40 1.25 -31.79
N LEU A 141 9.73 0.08 -31.24
CA LEU A 141 8.69 -0.89 -30.87
C LEU A 141 7.93 -0.38 -29.65
N PHE A 142 8.60 0.41 -28.80
CA PHE A 142 8.05 1.04 -27.61
C PHE A 142 7.20 2.27 -27.96
N ARG A 143 5.97 2.33 -27.44
CA ARG A 143 5.12 3.51 -27.58
C ARG A 143 5.29 4.47 -26.41
N ASP A 144 5.29 5.75 -26.71
CA ASP A 144 5.31 6.77 -25.67
C ASP A 144 4.08 6.62 -24.76
N PRO A 145 4.24 6.61 -23.41
CA PRO A 145 3.14 6.47 -22.46
C PRO A 145 2.35 7.78 -22.36
N ILE A 146 1.64 8.16 -23.43
CA ILE A 146 0.88 9.41 -23.53
C ILE A 146 -0.60 9.08 -23.76
N VAL A 147 -1.47 9.79 -23.05
CA VAL A 147 -2.93 9.75 -23.25
C VAL A 147 -3.45 10.93 -24.06
N ASN A 148 -4.54 10.73 -24.79
CA ASN A 148 -5.21 11.71 -25.66
C ASN A 148 -6.04 12.75 -24.91
N ARG A 149 -6.54 12.41 -23.72
CA ARG A 149 -7.24 13.29 -22.80
C ARG A 149 -6.66 13.09 -21.41
N GLY A 150 -5.86 14.04 -20.96
CA GLY A 150 -5.21 13.99 -19.65
C GLY A 150 -4.47 15.27 -19.35
N THR A 151 -3.93 15.35 -18.14
CA THR A 151 -3.17 16.51 -17.67
C THR A 151 -1.74 16.45 -18.22
N PRO A 152 -1.30 17.48 -18.97
CA PRO A 152 0.09 17.57 -19.40
C PRO A 152 1.06 17.70 -18.23
N SER A 153 2.21 17.03 -18.32
CA SER A 153 3.25 17.09 -17.28
C SER A 153 4.63 17.48 -17.84
N GLY A 154 5.44 18.05 -16.95
CA GLY A 154 6.81 18.47 -17.24
C GLY A 154 7.67 17.28 -17.63
N HIS A 155 8.39 17.41 -18.74
CA HIS A 155 9.30 16.38 -19.21
C HIS A 155 10.50 16.96 -19.93
N TYR A 156 11.59 16.22 -19.90
CA TYR A 156 12.80 16.45 -20.66
C TYR A 156 13.01 15.30 -21.63
N LYS A 157 13.75 15.58 -22.69
CA LYS A 157 14.17 14.56 -23.67
C LYS A 157 15.63 14.76 -24.04
N ARG A 158 16.30 13.69 -24.45
CA ARG A 158 17.65 13.72 -25.01
C ARG A 158 17.88 12.57 -25.98
N THR A 159 18.86 12.71 -26.84
CA THR A 159 19.50 11.53 -27.45
C THR A 159 20.24 10.75 -26.36
N VAL A 160 20.38 9.43 -26.50
CA VAL A 160 21.09 8.60 -25.50
C VAL A 160 22.49 9.19 -25.28
N ALA A 161 22.83 9.49 -24.01
CA ALA A 161 24.05 10.17 -23.60
C ALA A 161 24.24 11.65 -24.06
N GLY A 162 23.23 12.29 -24.66
CA GLY A 162 23.24 13.72 -25.01
C GLY A 162 22.75 14.66 -23.89
N PRO A 163 22.74 15.99 -24.14
CA PRO A 163 22.22 16.96 -23.17
C PRO A 163 20.69 16.92 -23.10
N TRP A 164 20.14 17.21 -21.92
CA TRP A 164 18.70 17.30 -21.70
C TRP A 164 18.11 18.57 -22.34
N THR A 165 17.02 18.40 -23.10
CA THR A 165 16.20 19.48 -23.64
C THR A 165 14.85 19.51 -22.92
N GLY A 166 14.45 20.67 -22.37
CA GLY A 166 13.20 20.86 -21.63
C GLY A 166 13.28 21.96 -20.57
N PRO A 167 12.27 22.09 -19.69
CA PRO A 167 11.08 21.25 -19.60
C PRO A 167 10.03 21.61 -20.64
N ALA A 168 9.52 20.62 -21.36
CA ALA A 168 8.29 20.75 -22.13
C ALA A 168 7.08 20.32 -21.29
N LYS A 169 5.90 20.92 -21.52
CA LYS A 169 4.65 20.62 -20.79
C LYS A 169 3.45 20.40 -21.72
N ASN A 170 3.71 19.92 -22.92
CA ASN A 170 2.71 19.77 -24.00
C ASN A 170 2.17 18.34 -24.17
N ARG A 171 2.50 17.41 -23.27
CA ARG A 171 2.13 15.98 -23.39
C ARG A 171 1.56 15.45 -22.08
N ALA A 172 0.45 14.71 -22.18
CA ALA A 172 -0.24 14.07 -21.07
C ALA A 172 0.32 12.67 -20.80
N TRP A 173 1.45 12.60 -20.09
CA TRP A 173 2.11 11.34 -19.77
C TRP A 173 1.33 10.53 -18.72
N ALA A 174 1.29 9.20 -18.88
CA ALA A 174 0.63 8.27 -17.99
C ALA A 174 1.66 7.41 -17.24
N TRP A 175 1.85 7.73 -15.95
CA TRP A 175 2.85 7.10 -15.11
C TRP A 175 2.39 7.02 -13.66
N ARG A 176 3.00 6.11 -12.90
CA ARG A 176 2.81 5.94 -11.46
C ARG A 176 4.16 5.68 -10.81
N VAL A 177 4.45 6.34 -9.70
CA VAL A 177 5.62 6.04 -8.85
C VAL A 177 5.19 5.07 -7.79
N LEU A 178 5.98 4.02 -7.60
CA LEU A 178 5.76 3.02 -6.58
C LEU A 178 6.69 3.29 -5.41
N CYS A 179 6.16 3.83 -4.32
CA CYS A 179 6.93 4.02 -3.09
C CYS A 179 6.69 2.88 -2.11
N ALA A 180 7.66 2.64 -1.24
CA ALA A 180 7.44 1.81 -0.06
C ALA A 180 6.33 2.42 0.80
N GLY A 181 5.49 1.59 1.42
CA GLY A 181 4.42 2.02 2.32
C GLY A 181 3.18 2.64 1.68
N ALA A 182 3.21 3.03 0.41
CA ALA A 182 2.12 3.80 -0.22
C ALA A 182 0.86 2.97 -0.56
N ALA A 183 0.98 1.65 -0.70
CA ALA A 183 -0.15 0.71 -0.61
C ALA A 183 0.05 -0.27 0.56
N GLY A 184 0.95 0.08 1.49
CA GLY A 184 1.62 -0.89 2.33
C GLY A 184 1.39 -0.74 3.82
N VAL A 185 0.47 0.11 4.27
CA VAL A 185 0.00 0.05 5.65
C VAL A 185 -1.08 -1.02 5.74
N PRO A 186 -0.85 -2.16 6.41
CA PRO A 186 -1.89 -3.17 6.56
C PRO A 186 -3.10 -2.55 7.25
N ALA A 187 -4.30 -2.86 6.77
CA ALA A 187 -5.53 -2.31 7.30
C ALA A 187 -6.42 -3.43 7.85
N LEU A 188 -6.86 -3.25 9.09
CA LEU A 188 -7.83 -4.11 9.73
C LEU A 188 -9.24 -3.60 9.40
N GLY A 189 -10.10 -4.53 8.98
CA GLY A 189 -11.53 -4.31 8.83
C GLY A 189 -12.35 -5.46 9.39
N VAL A 190 -13.67 -5.41 9.18
CA VAL A 190 -14.58 -6.52 9.51
C VAL A 190 -15.64 -6.74 8.45
N THR A 191 -16.11 -7.98 8.35
CA THR A 191 -17.36 -8.34 7.66
C THR A 191 -18.36 -8.88 8.67
N GLY A 192 -19.53 -8.24 8.77
CA GLY A 192 -20.50 -8.52 9.83
C GLY A 192 -20.14 -7.83 11.16
N LEU A 193 -21.03 -7.96 12.14
CA LEU A 193 -20.82 -7.48 13.51
C LEU A 193 -20.80 -8.69 14.46
N PRO A 194 -20.13 -8.60 15.63
CA PRO A 194 -20.04 -9.69 16.59
C PRO A 194 -21.38 -9.91 17.32
N LYS A 195 -22.39 -10.36 16.58
CA LYS A 195 -23.74 -10.63 17.10
C LYS A 195 -23.85 -12.04 17.63
N LEU A 196 -24.57 -12.21 18.74
CA LEU A 196 -24.90 -13.53 19.29
C LEU A 196 -25.56 -14.42 18.22
N GLY A 197 -25.09 -15.67 18.12
CA GLY A 197 -25.60 -16.65 17.15
C GLY A 197 -25.16 -16.41 15.70
N THR A 198 -24.28 -15.45 15.44
CA THR A 198 -23.77 -15.15 14.09
C THR A 198 -22.27 -15.37 13.99
N THR A 199 -21.75 -15.29 12.77
CA THR A 199 -20.30 -15.23 12.53
C THR A 199 -19.94 -13.85 12.04
N PHE A 200 -18.96 -13.23 12.69
CA PHE A 200 -18.28 -12.05 12.13
C PHE A 200 -16.87 -12.43 11.72
N SER A 201 -16.25 -11.63 10.87
CA SER A 201 -14.87 -11.91 10.46
C SER A 201 -14.02 -10.66 10.53
N VAL A 202 -12.82 -10.80 11.05
CA VAL A 202 -11.79 -9.77 11.02
C VAL A 202 -11.00 -9.94 9.74
N THR A 203 -10.94 -8.88 8.94
CA THR A 203 -10.29 -8.87 7.63
C THR A 203 -8.99 -8.07 7.67
N LEU A 204 -8.09 -8.43 6.76
CA LEU A 204 -6.83 -7.76 6.49
C LEU A 204 -6.79 -7.37 5.01
N THR A 205 -6.41 -6.14 4.74
CA THR A 205 -6.10 -5.64 3.39
C THR A 205 -4.78 -4.88 3.41
N ASN A 206 -4.24 -4.55 2.23
CA ASN A 206 -3.00 -3.77 2.06
C ASN A 206 -1.77 -4.40 2.74
N ALA A 207 -1.81 -5.71 3.03
CA ALA A 207 -0.68 -6.45 3.54
C ALA A 207 0.22 -6.91 2.38
N LYS A 208 1.45 -7.31 2.69
CA LYS A 208 2.30 -8.02 1.74
C LYS A 208 1.59 -9.29 1.26
N ALA A 209 1.61 -9.53 -0.04
CA ALA A 209 1.02 -10.72 -0.65
C ALA A 209 1.86 -11.97 -0.33
N SER A 210 1.20 -13.12 -0.22
CA SER A 210 1.84 -14.43 -0.06
C SER A 210 2.86 -14.49 1.09
N THR A 211 2.53 -13.88 2.23
CA THR A 211 3.37 -13.87 3.44
C THR A 211 2.59 -14.34 4.65
N ALA A 212 3.29 -14.61 5.75
CA ALA A 212 2.64 -14.88 7.03
C ALA A 212 2.03 -13.60 7.63
N ALA A 213 0.79 -13.71 8.10
CA ALA A 213 0.11 -12.70 8.90
C ALA A 213 -0.44 -13.35 10.18
N LEU A 214 -0.46 -12.56 11.24
CA LEU A 214 -0.89 -12.95 12.58
C LEU A 214 -2.03 -12.04 13.02
N LEU A 215 -3.19 -12.63 13.31
CA LEU A 215 -4.26 -11.92 14.00
C LEU A 215 -3.99 -11.99 15.50
N ILE A 216 -3.62 -10.85 16.07
CA ILE A 216 -3.46 -10.66 17.51
C ILE A 216 -4.84 -10.35 18.08
N THR A 217 -5.24 -11.10 19.11
CA THR A 217 -6.47 -10.86 19.86
C THR A 217 -6.13 -10.65 21.32
N GLY A 218 -6.60 -9.53 21.86
CA GLY A 218 -6.32 -9.10 23.23
C GLY A 218 -7.57 -8.76 24.02
N VAL A 219 -7.54 -8.98 25.32
CA VAL A 219 -8.60 -8.54 26.24
C VAL A 219 -8.41 -7.08 26.70
N SER A 220 -7.30 -6.46 26.31
CA SER A 220 -6.94 -5.09 26.71
C SER A 220 -6.31 -4.32 25.55
N ASN A 221 -6.60 -3.02 25.47
CA ASN A 221 -5.91 -2.06 24.61
C ASN A 221 -5.16 -0.97 25.40
N LYS A 222 -4.92 -1.21 26.70
CA LYS A 222 -4.27 -0.26 27.62
C LYS A 222 -3.03 -0.82 28.31
N LEU A 223 -3.05 -2.12 28.61
CA LEU A 223 -2.01 -2.82 29.35
C LEU A 223 -1.81 -4.23 28.79
N TRP A 224 -0.56 -4.67 28.73
CA TRP A 224 -0.17 -6.05 28.45
C TRP A 224 0.97 -6.43 29.40
N GLY A 225 0.63 -7.15 30.48
CA GLY A 225 1.56 -7.41 31.57
C GLY A 225 2.09 -6.10 32.18
N ALA A 226 3.41 -5.92 32.15
CA ALA A 226 4.07 -4.70 32.62
C ALA A 226 4.09 -3.55 31.58
N PHE A 227 3.72 -3.82 30.33
CA PHE A 227 3.78 -2.84 29.24
C PHE A 227 2.48 -2.04 29.14
N ARG A 228 2.61 -0.73 28.92
CA ARG A 228 1.48 0.14 28.55
C ARG A 228 1.25 0.06 27.04
N LEU A 229 -0.02 0.05 26.65
CA LEU A 229 -0.45 0.09 25.26
C LEU A 229 -1.08 1.47 24.95
N PRO A 230 -0.87 2.04 23.75
CA PRO A 230 0.01 1.56 22.67
C PRO A 230 1.50 1.45 23.06
N LEU A 231 2.15 0.35 22.65
CA LEU A 231 3.59 0.13 22.86
C LEU A 231 4.35 0.47 21.57
N ASP A 232 5.31 1.40 21.67
CA ASP A 232 6.20 1.79 20.57
C ASP A 232 7.22 0.68 20.28
N LEU A 233 7.25 0.20 19.04
CA LEU A 233 8.15 -0.87 18.61
C LEU A 233 9.43 -0.36 17.95
N THR A 234 9.68 0.96 17.97
CA THR A 234 10.91 1.57 17.47
C THR A 234 12.15 0.95 18.12
N GLY A 235 12.14 0.78 19.45
CA GLY A 235 13.24 0.14 20.19
C GLY A 235 13.42 -1.35 19.87
N ALA A 236 12.39 -2.00 19.31
CA ALA A 236 12.44 -3.38 18.86
C ALA A 236 12.82 -3.51 17.37
N GLY A 237 13.15 -2.42 16.70
CA GLY A 237 13.57 -2.43 15.30
C GLY A 237 12.45 -2.20 14.28
N ALA A 238 11.24 -1.83 14.72
CA ALA A 238 10.10 -1.48 13.86
C ALA A 238 9.67 0.00 14.04
N PRO A 239 10.48 0.97 13.57
CA PRO A 239 10.17 2.39 13.72
C PRO A 239 8.83 2.76 13.10
N GLY A 240 8.01 3.49 13.85
CA GLY A 240 6.67 3.91 13.45
C GLY A 240 5.59 2.83 13.59
N CYS A 241 5.94 1.60 14.00
CA CYS A 241 4.99 0.54 14.33
C CYS A 241 4.62 0.56 15.82
N TRP A 242 3.36 0.24 16.10
CA TRP A 242 2.81 0.21 17.46
C TRP A 242 2.04 -1.08 17.68
N LEU A 243 2.28 -1.73 18.82
CA LEU A 243 1.39 -2.76 19.34
C LEU A 243 0.23 -2.08 20.08
N LEU A 244 -0.98 -2.23 19.55
CA LEU A 244 -2.18 -1.51 20.01
C LEU A 244 -3.05 -2.34 20.96
N VAL A 245 -2.85 -3.65 21.01
CA VAL A 245 -3.67 -4.61 21.75
C VAL A 245 -2.77 -5.57 22.52
N SER A 246 -3.28 -6.14 23.61
CA SER A 246 -2.57 -7.18 24.35
C SER A 246 -2.44 -8.45 23.50
N PHE A 247 -1.33 -9.15 23.66
CA PHE A 247 -0.99 -10.30 22.84
C PHE A 247 -1.39 -11.59 23.56
N ASP A 248 -2.70 -11.85 23.64
CA ASP A 248 -3.24 -12.94 24.50
C ASP A 248 -3.55 -14.21 23.69
N LEU A 249 -4.22 -14.06 22.54
CA LEU A 249 -4.54 -15.16 21.62
C LEU A 249 -4.16 -14.77 20.19
N ASN A 250 -3.47 -15.67 19.49
CA ASN A 250 -2.92 -15.35 18.17
C ASN A 250 -3.21 -16.46 17.17
N VAL A 251 -3.70 -16.08 15.99
CA VAL A 251 -3.98 -17.01 14.90
C VAL A 251 -3.19 -16.57 13.67
N SER A 252 -2.30 -17.44 13.20
CA SER A 252 -1.49 -17.20 12.00
C SER A 252 -2.15 -17.77 10.75
N LEU A 253 -2.04 -17.07 9.64
CA LEU A 253 -2.39 -17.56 8.31
C LEU A 253 -1.48 -16.95 7.24
N LEU A 254 -1.63 -17.40 6.01
CA LEU A 254 -1.00 -16.77 4.86
C LEU A 254 -1.93 -15.71 4.26
N THR A 255 -1.36 -14.58 3.87
CA THR A 255 -2.05 -13.61 3.03
C THR A 255 -2.19 -14.16 1.61
N SER A 256 -3.27 -13.78 0.95
CA SER A 256 -3.53 -14.11 -0.45
C SER A 256 -2.49 -13.48 -1.38
N THR A 257 -2.53 -13.84 -2.66
CA THR A 257 -1.72 -13.20 -3.72
C THR A 257 -2.04 -11.73 -3.92
N THR A 258 -3.13 -11.22 -3.34
CA THR A 258 -3.52 -9.81 -3.36
C THR A 258 -3.29 -9.11 -2.01
N GLY A 259 -2.63 -9.76 -1.04
CA GLY A 259 -2.33 -9.14 0.25
C GLY A 259 -3.53 -9.03 1.18
N THR A 260 -4.47 -9.98 1.07
CA THR A 260 -5.67 -10.04 1.91
C THR A 260 -5.69 -11.29 2.79
N ALA A 261 -6.35 -11.20 3.93
CA ALA A 261 -6.54 -12.32 4.86
C ALA A 261 -7.83 -12.12 5.64
N LYS A 262 -8.38 -13.19 6.21
CA LYS A 262 -9.57 -13.13 7.05
C LYS A 262 -9.59 -14.27 8.05
N ILE A 263 -9.99 -13.97 9.29
CA ILE A 263 -10.34 -14.97 10.30
C ILE A 263 -11.79 -14.75 10.71
N SER A 264 -12.56 -15.85 10.73
CA SER A 264 -13.97 -15.85 11.10
C SER A 264 -14.14 -16.33 12.54
N PHE A 265 -14.92 -15.58 13.31
CA PHE A 265 -15.26 -15.89 14.69
C PHE A 265 -16.75 -16.26 14.76
N PRO A 266 -17.10 -17.54 14.96
CA PRO A 266 -18.46 -17.90 15.30
C PRO A 266 -18.75 -17.43 16.73
N ILE A 267 -19.79 -16.62 16.91
CA ILE A 267 -20.26 -16.18 18.22
C ILE A 267 -21.42 -17.09 18.63
N PRO A 268 -21.26 -17.95 19.65
CA PRO A 268 -22.35 -18.78 20.16
C PRO A 268 -23.57 -17.93 20.54
N ASN A 269 -24.77 -18.47 20.35
CA ASN A 269 -26.00 -17.85 20.84
C ASN A 269 -26.15 -18.07 22.36
N ASN A 270 -25.20 -17.54 23.13
CA ASN A 270 -25.19 -17.61 24.59
C ASN A 270 -25.25 -16.19 25.17
N PRO A 271 -26.33 -15.80 25.85
CA PRO A 271 -26.49 -14.46 26.43
C PRO A 271 -25.35 -14.03 27.36
N VAL A 272 -24.63 -14.97 27.97
CA VAL A 272 -23.46 -14.69 28.84
C VAL A 272 -22.33 -13.99 28.08
N LEU A 273 -22.25 -14.14 26.77
CA LEU A 273 -21.26 -13.45 25.94
C LEU A 273 -21.63 -11.99 25.64
N GLY A 274 -22.89 -11.58 25.90
CA GLY A 274 -23.35 -10.23 25.67
C GLY A 274 -22.57 -9.21 26.50
N GLY A 275 -22.09 -8.15 25.85
CA GLY A 275 -21.28 -7.10 26.47
C GLY A 275 -19.79 -7.42 26.59
N LEU A 276 -19.34 -8.63 26.24
CA LEU A 276 -17.90 -8.94 26.22
C LEU A 276 -17.19 -8.07 25.19
N VAL A 277 -16.03 -7.56 25.59
CA VAL A 277 -15.17 -6.71 24.76
C VAL A 277 -13.83 -7.40 24.56
N PHE A 278 -13.37 -7.40 23.33
CA PHE A 278 -12.02 -7.82 22.98
C PHE A 278 -11.50 -6.97 21.82
N HIS A 279 -10.20 -7.01 21.62
CA HIS A 279 -9.50 -6.17 20.66
C HIS A 279 -8.73 -7.02 19.67
N ASN A 280 -8.56 -6.53 18.46
CA ASN A 280 -7.80 -7.20 17.42
C ASN A 280 -6.81 -6.25 16.76
N GLN A 281 -5.69 -6.80 16.30
CA GLN A 281 -4.72 -6.13 15.44
C GLN A 281 -4.05 -7.17 14.54
N TRP A 282 -3.74 -6.82 13.30
CA TRP A 282 -2.90 -7.65 12.45
C TRP A 282 -1.44 -7.28 12.58
N ALA A 283 -0.58 -8.29 12.67
CA ALA A 283 0.85 -8.18 12.37
C ALA A 283 1.14 -8.97 11.08
N VAL A 284 2.02 -8.46 10.23
CA VAL A 284 2.34 -9.04 8.92
C VAL A 284 3.85 -9.15 8.81
N LEU A 285 4.32 -10.35 8.46
CA LEU A 285 5.72 -10.61 8.18
C LEU A 285 6.11 -9.91 6.87
N ASP A 286 6.97 -8.91 6.99
CA ASP A 286 7.48 -8.11 5.90
C ASP A 286 8.96 -7.76 6.10
N PRO A 287 9.88 -8.69 5.81
CA PRO A 287 11.30 -8.51 6.10
C PRO A 287 11.97 -7.26 5.51
N PRO A 288 11.63 -6.82 4.28
CA PRO A 288 12.20 -5.59 3.74
C PRO A 288 11.68 -4.30 4.39
N ALA A 289 10.70 -4.37 5.31
CA ALA A 289 10.07 -3.18 5.88
C ALA A 289 10.90 -2.55 7.00
N ASN A 290 11.47 -3.35 7.91
CA ASN A 290 12.23 -2.89 9.07
C ASN A 290 13.01 -4.07 9.71
N ALA A 291 13.83 -3.80 10.73
CA ALA A 291 14.70 -4.80 11.35
C ALA A 291 13.96 -5.85 12.20
N LEU A 292 12.71 -5.60 12.59
CA LEU A 292 11.85 -6.58 13.25
C LEU A 292 11.12 -7.48 12.24
N ASP A 293 11.26 -7.21 10.94
CA ASP A 293 10.55 -7.87 9.84
C ASP A 293 9.02 -7.84 9.97
N LEU A 294 8.45 -6.95 10.78
CA LEU A 294 7.01 -6.92 11.09
C LEU A 294 6.41 -5.55 10.85
N VAL A 295 5.23 -5.53 10.24
CA VAL A 295 4.37 -4.35 10.17
C VAL A 295 2.99 -4.65 10.72
N PHE A 296 2.36 -3.61 11.26
CA PHE A 296 1.13 -3.72 12.04
C PHE A 296 0.02 -2.90 11.41
N SER A 297 -1.22 -3.36 11.57
CA SER A 297 -2.41 -2.60 11.17
C SER A 297 -2.89 -1.64 12.25
N ASN A 298 -3.93 -0.86 11.93
CA ASN A 298 -4.78 -0.27 12.97
C ASN A 298 -5.40 -1.37 13.86
N GLY A 299 -5.84 -0.98 15.06
CA GLY A 299 -6.57 -1.85 15.98
C GLY A 299 -8.08 -1.81 15.73
N GLY A 300 -8.78 -2.76 16.33
CA GLY A 300 -10.23 -2.82 16.37
C GLY A 300 -10.74 -3.34 17.70
N THR A 301 -11.86 -2.79 18.18
CA THR A 301 -12.56 -3.21 19.40
C THR A 301 -13.88 -3.83 19.00
N ALA A 302 -14.07 -5.10 19.31
CA ALA A 302 -15.33 -5.81 19.20
C ALA A 302 -16.08 -5.73 20.54
N THR A 303 -17.37 -5.43 20.49
CA THR A 303 -18.31 -5.56 21.61
C THR A 303 -19.40 -6.52 21.18
N ILE A 304 -19.50 -7.67 21.84
CA ILE A 304 -20.53 -8.66 21.54
C ILE A 304 -21.89 -8.15 22.00
N GLY A 305 -22.91 -8.30 21.16
CA GLY A 305 -24.28 -7.90 21.49
C GLY A 305 -25.33 -8.67 20.68
N PRO A 306 -26.61 -8.39 20.90
CA PRO A 306 -27.68 -8.91 20.05
C PRO A 306 -27.64 -8.33 18.61
#